data_AF-A0A1V4UIX7-F1
#
_entry.id   AF-A0A1V4UIX7-F1
#
_cell.length_a   1.000
_cell.length_b   1.000
_cell.length_c   1.000
_cell.angle_alpha   90.00
_cell.angle_beta   90.00
_cell.angle_gamma   90.00
#
_symmetry.space_group_name_H-M   'P 1'
#
loop_
_entity.id
_entity.type
_entity.pdbx_description
1 polymer ?
#
loop_
_entity_poly.entity_id
_entity_poly.type
_entity_poly.pdbx_seq_one_letter_code
_entity_poly.pdbx_strand_id
1 'polypeptide(L)'
;MELVGDDLFVTNVDRIRRGIAEGVANGVLIKPNQIGTVTETIAAIELAYSQGWGAMVSHRSGETVDSFIADFTVAMGTGHLKTGAPARGERVEKYNQLLRIEEEMGSGARYAGRKAFVR
;
A
#
# COMPACT_ATOMS: atom_id res chain seq x y z
N MET A 1 -0.29 -13.87 -11.17
CA MET A 1 -1.37 -12.86 -11.16
C MET A 1 -1.52 -12.44 -9.72
N GLU A 2 -1.61 -11.14 -9.44
CA GLU A 2 -1.79 -10.67 -8.07
C GLU A 2 -3.28 -10.60 -7.74
N LEU A 3 -3.70 -11.37 -6.75
CA LEU A 3 -5.03 -11.46 -6.18
C LEU A 3 -5.00 -10.72 -4.85
N VAL A 4 -5.47 -9.48 -4.87
CA VAL A 4 -5.39 -8.56 -3.73
C VAL A 4 -6.72 -8.53 -2.98
N GLY A 5 -6.71 -8.90 -1.71
CA GLY A 5 -7.89 -8.78 -0.85
C GLY A 5 -8.04 -7.38 -0.25
N ASP A 6 -9.19 -6.74 -0.49
CA ASP A 6 -9.57 -5.45 0.11
C ASP A 6 -10.56 -5.67 1.27
N ASP A 7 -11.86 -5.77 0.98
CA ASP A 7 -12.91 -6.00 1.99
C ASP A 7 -12.78 -7.35 2.72
N LEU A 8 -12.07 -8.30 2.10
CA LEU A 8 -11.77 -9.59 2.70
C LEU A 8 -10.91 -9.43 3.95
N PHE A 9 -9.92 -8.54 3.90
CA PHE A 9 -8.91 -8.39 4.94
C PHE A 9 -9.06 -7.13 5.77
N VAL A 10 -9.61 -6.04 5.19
CA VAL A 10 -9.82 -4.75 5.85
C VAL A 10 -8.61 -4.26 6.66
N THR A 11 -7.40 -4.48 6.16
CA THR A 11 -6.13 -4.16 6.85
C THR A 11 -5.98 -4.81 8.24
N ASN A 12 -6.77 -5.84 8.57
CA ASN A 12 -6.77 -6.50 9.87
C ASN A 12 -5.85 -7.74 9.88
N VAL A 13 -4.89 -7.76 10.80
CA VAL A 13 -3.86 -8.80 10.92
C VAL A 13 -4.45 -10.21 11.09
N ASP A 14 -5.52 -10.38 11.87
CA ASP A 14 -6.11 -11.70 12.10
C ASP A 14 -6.81 -12.26 10.86
N ARG A 15 -7.48 -11.39 10.11
CA ARG A 15 -8.10 -11.76 8.82
C ARG A 15 -7.06 -12.10 7.77
N ILE A 16 -5.97 -11.32 7.69
CA ILE A 16 -4.85 -11.59 6.79
C ILE A 16 -4.22 -12.94 7.14
N ARG A 17 -3.93 -13.19 8.42
CA ARG A 17 -3.37 -14.47 8.89
C ARG A 17 -4.24 -15.66 8.50
N ARG A 18 -5.56 -15.53 8.67
CA ARG A 18 -6.52 -16.54 8.26
C ARG A 18 -6.49 -16.74 6.73
N GLY A 19 -6.51 -15.66 5.95
CA GLY A 19 -6.45 -15.73 4.49
C GLY A 19 -5.18 -16.40 3.97
N ILE A 20 -4.04 -16.17 4.63
CA ILE A 20 -2.78 -16.84 4.34
C ILE A 20 -2.90 -18.34 4.62
N ALA A 21 -3.41 -18.73 5.78
CA ALA A 21 -3.57 -20.14 6.14
C ALA A 21 -4.53 -20.89 5.20
N GLU A 22 -5.55 -20.21 4.68
CA GLU A 22 -6.54 -20.77 3.75
C GLU A 22 -6.13 -20.64 2.26
N GLY A 23 -5.03 -19.92 1.95
CA GLY A 23 -4.54 -19.76 0.57
C GLY A 23 -5.46 -18.98 -0.37
N VAL A 24 -6.21 -18.00 0.15
CA VAL A 24 -7.32 -17.34 -0.60
C VAL A 24 -6.88 -16.17 -1.50
N ALA A 25 -5.66 -15.67 -1.33
CA ALA A 25 -5.11 -14.52 -2.04
C ALA A 25 -3.56 -14.59 -2.06
N ASN A 26 -2.89 -13.62 -2.67
CA ASN A 26 -1.44 -13.45 -2.56
C ASN A 26 -1.03 -11.98 -2.34
N GLY A 27 -1.99 -11.11 -2.02
CA GLY A 27 -1.73 -9.74 -1.63
C GLY A 27 -2.87 -9.12 -0.83
N VAL A 28 -2.57 -8.01 -0.16
CA VAL A 28 -3.53 -7.25 0.66
C VAL A 28 -3.54 -5.77 0.27
N LEU A 29 -4.74 -5.20 0.19
CA LEU A 29 -4.91 -3.75 0.05
C LEU A 29 -4.87 -3.11 1.44
N ILE A 30 -3.93 -2.20 1.65
CA ILE A 30 -3.65 -1.57 2.93
C ILE A 30 -4.29 -0.17 2.96
N LYS A 31 -5.20 0.04 3.90
CA LYS A 31 -5.86 1.33 4.16
C LYS A 31 -5.67 1.66 5.64
N PRO A 32 -4.78 2.61 6.01
CA PRO A 32 -4.44 2.87 7.40
C PRO A 32 -5.65 3.14 8.30
N ASN A 33 -6.66 3.84 7.77
CA ASN A 33 -7.86 4.17 8.53
C ASN A 33 -8.87 3.01 8.68
N GLN A 34 -8.63 1.82 8.10
CA GLN A 34 -9.42 0.62 8.41
C GLN A 34 -8.97 -0.04 9.70
N ILE A 35 -7.69 0.06 10.05
CA ILE A 35 -7.13 -0.54 11.27
C ILE A 35 -6.93 0.51 12.38
N GLY A 36 -6.66 1.76 12.02
CA GLY A 36 -6.77 2.92 12.89
C GLY A 36 -5.44 3.51 13.36
N THR A 37 -4.35 2.75 13.36
CA THR A 37 -3.02 3.24 13.76
C THR A 37 -1.93 2.90 12.75
N VAL A 38 -0.86 3.71 12.73
CA VAL A 38 0.32 3.46 11.89
C VAL A 38 1.00 2.15 12.31
N THR A 39 1.13 1.89 13.61
CA THR A 39 1.76 0.67 14.13
C THR A 39 1.04 -0.58 13.67
N GLU A 40 -0.29 -0.62 13.74
CA GLU A 40 -1.05 -1.78 13.27
C GLU A 40 -1.04 -1.90 11.73
N THR A 41 -0.98 -0.77 11.02
CA THR A 41 -0.80 -0.76 9.56
C THR A 41 0.53 -1.39 9.16
N ILE A 42 1.61 -1.05 9.86
CA ILE A 42 2.94 -1.65 9.66
C ILE A 42 2.88 -3.16 9.94
N ALA A 43 2.28 -3.57 11.06
CA ALA A 43 2.14 -4.98 11.41
C ALA A 43 1.38 -5.79 10.34
N ALA A 44 0.36 -5.22 9.70
CA ALA A 44 -0.34 -5.85 8.59
C ALA A 44 0.54 -6.03 7.35
N ILE A 45 1.36 -5.03 7.01
CA ILE A 45 2.33 -5.10 5.91
C ILE A 45 3.42 -6.14 6.18
N GLU A 46 4.02 -6.11 7.37
CA GLU A 46 5.08 -7.04 7.76
C GLU A 46 4.58 -8.49 7.79
N LEU A 47 3.35 -8.73 8.24
CA LEU A 47 2.73 -10.06 8.17
C LEU A 47 2.62 -10.54 6.72
N ALA A 48 2.13 -9.70 5.80
CA ALA A 48 2.02 -10.06 4.39
C ALA A 48 3.41 -10.42 3.80
N TYR A 49 4.42 -9.58 4.02
CA TYR A 49 5.77 -9.84 3.54
C TYR A 49 6.40 -11.10 4.12
N SER A 50 6.20 -11.37 5.41
CA SER A 50 6.73 -12.57 6.07
C SER A 50 6.23 -13.88 5.44
N GLN A 51 5.13 -13.82 4.69
CA GLN A 51 4.49 -14.95 4.01
C GLN A 51 4.61 -14.85 2.48
N GLY A 52 5.45 -13.94 1.98
CA GLY A 52 5.66 -13.74 0.55
C GLY A 52 4.49 -13.08 -0.19
N TRP A 53 3.51 -12.54 0.54
CA TRP A 53 2.40 -11.79 -0.05
C TRP A 53 2.79 -10.35 -0.35
N GLY A 54 2.11 -9.76 -1.34
CA GLY A 54 2.21 -8.35 -1.66
C GLY A 54 1.40 -7.49 -0.69
N ALA A 55 1.83 -6.25 -0.51
CA ALA A 55 1.05 -5.24 0.20
C ALA A 55 0.93 -4.00 -0.70
N MET A 56 -0.28 -3.51 -0.88
CA MET A 56 -0.56 -2.34 -1.73
C MET A 56 -1.24 -1.26 -0.91
N VAL A 57 -0.53 -0.14 -0.67
CA VAL A 57 -1.12 1.00 0.02
C VAL A 57 -2.22 1.62 -0.84
N SER A 58 -3.32 2.04 -0.23
CA SER A 58 -4.45 2.59 -0.95
C SER A 58 -5.12 3.77 -0.23
N HIS A 59 -5.63 4.67 -1.06
CA HIS A 59 -6.51 5.76 -0.66
C HIS A 59 -7.89 5.27 -0.18
N ARG A 60 -8.75 6.21 0.21
CA ARG A 60 -10.19 6.01 0.38
C ARG A 60 -10.98 6.78 -0.66
N SER A 61 -12.26 6.42 -0.86
CA SER A 61 -13.14 7.09 -1.83
C SER A 61 -13.41 8.56 -1.47
N GLY A 62 -13.59 8.86 -0.19
CA GLY A 62 -13.53 10.21 0.37
C GLY A 62 -12.12 10.47 0.90
N GLU A 63 -11.43 11.45 0.33
CA GLU A 63 -10.01 11.67 0.59
C GLU A 63 -9.72 13.16 0.79
N THR A 64 -8.65 13.46 1.50
CA THR A 64 -8.18 14.84 1.75
C THR A 64 -6.92 15.15 0.94
N VAL A 65 -6.36 16.34 1.08
CA VAL A 65 -5.06 16.67 0.46
C VAL A 65 -3.86 16.08 1.22
N ASP A 66 -4.10 15.40 2.35
CA ASP A 66 -3.04 14.70 3.08
C ASP A 66 -2.32 13.69 2.17
N SER A 67 -1.00 13.79 2.05
CA SER A 67 -0.21 12.93 1.16
C SER A 67 0.50 11.79 1.88
N PHE A 68 0.21 11.54 3.16
CA PHE A 68 0.94 10.58 4.01
C PHE A 68 1.13 9.21 3.36
N ILE A 69 0.11 8.72 2.65
CA ILE A 69 0.17 7.40 2.01
C ILE A 69 1.23 7.31 0.89
N ALA A 70 1.67 8.44 0.31
CA ALA A 70 2.79 8.46 -0.64
C ALA A 70 4.11 8.17 0.08
N ASP A 71 4.42 8.92 1.14
CA ASP A 71 5.59 8.71 2.00
C ASP A 71 5.59 7.30 2.59
N PHE A 72 4.43 6.86 3.11
CA PHE A 72 4.28 5.55 3.71
C PHE A 72 4.51 4.41 2.70
N THR A 73 4.08 4.58 1.43
CA THR A 73 4.34 3.62 0.35
C THR A 73 5.84 3.41 0.15
N VAL A 74 6.60 4.51 0.10
CA VAL A 74 8.06 4.50 -0.10
C VAL A 74 8.77 3.94 1.13
N ALA A 75 8.41 4.40 2.33
CA ALA A 75 8.99 3.94 3.58
C ALA A 75 8.81 2.43 3.81
N MET A 76 7.65 1.89 3.45
CA MET A 76 7.35 0.46 3.59
C MET A 76 7.78 -0.39 2.38
N GLY A 77 8.36 0.22 1.35
CA GLY A 77 8.85 -0.50 0.17
C GLY A 77 7.79 -1.30 -0.57
N THR A 78 6.51 -0.89 -0.51
CA THR A 78 5.36 -1.65 -1.04
C THR A 78 5.33 -1.77 -2.55
N GLY A 79 6.01 -0.88 -3.27
CA GLY A 79 6.10 -0.90 -4.73
C GLY A 79 4.79 -0.57 -5.45
N HIS A 80 3.65 -0.55 -4.75
CA HIS A 80 2.33 -0.25 -5.29
C HIS A 80 1.59 0.77 -4.42
N LEU A 81 1.07 1.83 -5.06
CA LEU A 81 0.13 2.78 -4.46
C LEU A 81 -1.12 2.90 -5.33
N LYS A 82 -2.28 2.54 -4.77
CA LYS A 82 -3.59 2.75 -5.38
C LYS A 82 -4.20 4.05 -4.86
N THR A 83 -3.89 5.16 -5.54
CA THR A 83 -4.32 6.52 -5.13
C THR A 83 -5.27 7.24 -6.11
N GLY A 84 -5.91 6.51 -7.03
CA GLY A 84 -6.98 7.05 -7.89
C GLY A 84 -6.49 7.51 -9.26
N ALA A 85 -7.37 8.13 -10.06
CA ALA A 85 -6.97 8.73 -11.33
C ALA A 85 -6.11 9.99 -11.08
N PRO A 86 -5.28 10.42 -12.05
CA PRO A 86 -4.56 11.70 -12.00
C PRO A 86 -5.52 12.89 -12.25
N ALA A 87 -6.58 12.97 -11.45
CA ALA A 87 -7.62 13.97 -11.49
C ALA A 87 -8.17 14.17 -10.08
N ARG A 88 -8.70 15.36 -9.80
CA ARG A 88 -9.12 15.83 -8.46
C ARG A 88 -7.93 16.06 -7.52
N GLY A 89 -7.91 17.21 -6.84
CA GLY A 89 -6.75 17.70 -6.09
C GLY A 89 -6.27 16.73 -5.02
N GLU A 90 -7.20 16.10 -4.31
CA GLU A 90 -6.91 15.11 -3.26
C GLU A 90 -6.20 13.85 -3.77
N ARG A 91 -6.28 13.54 -5.08
CA ARG A 91 -5.58 12.41 -5.71
C ARG A 91 -4.24 12.85 -6.26
N VAL A 92 -4.27 13.96 -7.00
CA VAL A 92 -3.09 14.58 -7.61
C VAL A 92 -2.03 14.87 -6.55
N GLU A 93 -2.42 15.27 -5.35
CA GLU A 93 -1.46 15.60 -4.30
C GLU A 93 -0.57 14.43 -3.87
N LYS A 94 -1.07 13.18 -3.91
CA LYS A 94 -0.22 12.00 -3.64
C LYS A 94 0.79 11.75 -4.75
N TYR A 95 0.41 12.02 -6.00
CA TYR A 95 1.34 11.94 -7.12
C TYR A 95 2.41 13.03 -7.04
N ASN A 96 2.00 14.27 -6.72
CA ASN A 96 2.94 15.37 -6.49
C ASN A 96 3.93 15.03 -5.37
N GLN A 97 3.46 14.43 -4.28
CA GLN A 97 4.34 13.99 -3.20
C GLN A 97 5.31 12.90 -3.65
N LEU A 98 4.88 11.91 -4.45
CA LEU A 98 5.80 10.92 -5.02
C LEU A 98 6.88 11.55 -5.90
N LEU A 99 6.54 12.56 -6.70
CA LEU A 99 7.53 13.30 -7.50
C LEU A 99 8.53 14.05 -6.63
N ARG A 100 8.06 14.68 -5.54
CA ARG A 100 8.93 15.36 -4.56
C ARG A 100 9.87 14.37 -3.86
N ILE A 101 9.37 13.20 -3.45
CA ILE A 101 10.19 12.15 -2.84
C ILE A 101 11.24 11.63 -3.84
N GLU A 102 10.85 11.39 -5.10
CA GLU A 102 11.78 10.95 -6.14
C GLU A 102 12.89 11.99 -6.39
N GLU A 103 12.52 13.27 -6.48
CA GLU A 103 13.47 14.37 -6.64
C GLU A 103 14.44 14.46 -5.45
N GLU A 104 13.94 14.38 -4.22
CA GLU A 104 14.75 14.41 -2.99
C GLU A 104 15.74 13.23 -2.91
N MET A 105 15.30 12.03 -3.30
CA MET A 105 16.13 10.83 -3.30
C MET A 105 17.19 10.83 -4.43
N GLY A 106 16.98 11.61 -5.49
CA GLY A 106 17.89 11.72 -6.64
C GLY A 106 18.31 10.35 -7.21
N SER A 107 19.63 10.11 -7.31
CA SER A 107 20.17 8.85 -7.84
C SER A 107 19.91 7.63 -6.95
N GLY A 108 19.45 7.83 -5.71
CA GLY A 108 19.04 6.78 -4.79
C GLY A 108 17.63 6.22 -5.07
N ALA A 109 16.81 6.95 -5.81
CA ALA A 109 15.43 6.55 -6.11
C ALA A 109 15.38 5.24 -6.92
N ARG A 110 14.43 4.36 -6.60
CA ARG A 110 14.23 3.09 -7.31
C ARG A 110 12.75 2.88 -7.59
N TYR A 111 12.39 2.87 -8.88
CA TYR A 111 11.07 2.46 -9.32
C TYR A 111 11.01 0.94 -9.50
N ALA A 112 10.15 0.26 -8.74
CA ALA A 112 10.08 -1.21 -8.74
C ALA A 112 9.53 -1.80 -10.06
N GLY A 113 8.67 -1.07 -10.78
CA GLY A 113 8.06 -1.52 -12.03
C GLY A 113 7.45 -2.92 -11.91
N ARG A 114 7.71 -3.79 -12.90
CA ARG A 114 7.18 -5.17 -12.89
C ARG A 114 7.70 -6.05 -11.75
N LYS A 115 8.80 -5.67 -11.09
CA LYS A 115 9.36 -6.43 -9.96
C LYS A 115 8.53 -6.28 -8.68
N ALA A 116 7.61 -5.31 -8.63
CA ALA A 116 6.71 -5.12 -7.50
C ALA A 116 5.64 -6.22 -7.37
N PHE A 117 5.33 -6.93 -8.46
CA PHE A 117 4.31 -7.98 -8.45
C PHE A 117 4.85 -9.27 -7.82
N VAL A 118 4.20 -9.73 -6.76
CA VAL A 118 4.39 -11.08 -6.22
C VAL A 118 3.64 -12.09 -7.09
N ARG A 119 4.16 -13.32 -7.19
CA ARG A 119 3.55 -14.41 -7.96
C ARG A 119 2.88 -15.41 -7.05
#